data_AF-H0HVT7-F1
#
_entry.id   AF-H0HVT7-F1
#
_cell.length_a   1.000
_cell.length_b   1.000
_cell.length_c   1.000
_cell.angle_alpha   90.00
_cell.angle_beta   90.00
_cell.angle_gamma   90.00
#
_symmetry.space_group_name_H-M   'P 1'
#
loop_
_entity.id
_entity.type
_entity.pdbx_description
1 polymer ?
#
loop_
_entity_poly.entity_id
_entity_poly.type
_entity_poly.pdbx_seq_one_letter_code
_entity_poly.pdbx_strand_id
1 'polypeptide(L)'
;MIFFAAAPVRILALALLLTGCAGQQTRELIASPAIAASASEIAARHRIFVATTRAEADDREEVFSGGRSPDLHFAHVDMTVPAIHKTGEIERRKKNQRADPAKFFVAADVAGYQDDEAFSKTLRADIAAHGGRALVFIHGYNTSFDGAVYRMTQIAHDAKYSGTPVLFSWASGGKTVDYVYDNNSAT
;
A
#
# COMPACT_ATOMS: atom_id res chain seq x y z
N MET A 1 0.58 46.13 42.51
CA MET A 1 0.26 45.64 41.14
C MET A 1 1.29 44.58 40.79
N ILE A 2 0.89 43.30 40.73
CA ILE A 2 1.75 42.19 40.31
C ILE A 2 1.11 41.62 39.04
N PHE A 3 1.83 41.66 37.92
CA PHE A 3 1.45 41.04 36.65
C PHE A 3 1.70 39.52 36.76
N PHE A 4 0.66 38.70 36.62
CA PHE A 4 0.81 37.24 36.51
C PHE A 4 0.45 36.73 35.11
N ALA A 5 1.48 36.16 34.48
CA ALA A 5 1.49 34.95 33.66
C ALA A 5 0.36 34.71 32.63
N ALA A 6 0.49 35.29 31.43
CA ALA A 6 -0.28 34.88 30.24
C ALA A 6 0.53 34.00 29.25
N ALA A 7 1.82 33.76 29.52
CA ALA A 7 2.74 33.08 28.61
C ALA A 7 2.59 31.54 28.50
N PRO A 8 2.33 30.76 29.59
CA PRO A 8 2.38 29.30 29.48
C PRO A 8 1.16 28.70 28.78
N VAL A 9 0.02 29.39 28.79
CA VAL A 9 -1.24 28.93 28.18
C VAL A 9 -1.20 29.00 26.64
N ARG A 10 -0.50 29.99 26.08
CA ARG A 10 -0.38 30.16 24.62
C ARG A 10 0.53 29.11 23.95
N ILE A 11 1.54 28.63 24.67
CA ILE A 11 2.46 27.58 24.17
C ILE A 11 1.76 26.21 24.15
N LEU A 12 0.92 25.92 25.14
CA LEU A 12 0.19 24.66 25.23
C LEU A 12 -0.89 24.53 24.13
N ALA A 13 -1.54 25.64 23.75
CA ALA A 13 -2.52 25.67 22.66
C ALA A 13 -1.89 25.45 21.27
N LEU A 14 -0.65 25.92 21.06
CA LEU A 14 0.07 25.73 19.79
C LEU A 14 0.59 24.29 19.63
N ALA A 15 0.91 23.61 20.73
CA ALA A 15 1.32 22.20 20.73
C ALA A 15 0.17 21.23 20.41
N LEU A 16 -1.07 21.59 20.76
CA LEU A 16 -2.28 20.78 20.49
C LEU A 16 -2.75 20.86 19.03
N LEU A 17 -2.29 21.84 18.25
CA LEU A 17 -2.64 21.99 16.82
C LEU A 17 -1.77 21.13 15.90
N LEU A 18 -0.71 20.48 16.42
CA LEU A 18 0.26 19.71 15.63
C LEU A 18 0.03 18.18 15.66
N THR A 19 -0.98 17.69 16.38
CA THR A 19 -1.25 16.24 16.51
C THR A 19 -2.09 15.65 15.37
N GLY A 20 -2.42 16.43 14.34
CA GLY A 20 -3.47 16.09 13.37
C GLY A 20 -3.08 15.31 12.11
N CYS A 21 -1.81 15.01 11.84
CA CYS A 21 -1.42 14.50 10.50
C CYS A 21 -1.17 12.98 10.40
N ALA A 22 -1.26 12.23 11.49
CA ALA A 22 -1.09 10.76 11.44
C ALA A 22 -2.45 10.07 11.40
N GLY A 23 -3.16 10.18 10.27
CA GLY A 23 -4.35 9.38 10.01
C GLY A 23 -3.99 7.89 10.07
N GLN A 24 -4.55 7.18 11.04
CA GLN A 24 -4.26 5.77 11.33
C GLN A 24 -4.86 4.89 10.22
N GLN A 25 -4.19 4.83 9.07
CA GLN A 25 -4.50 3.87 8.03
C GLN A 25 -4.16 2.47 8.55
N THR A 26 -5.05 1.50 8.34
CA THR A 26 -4.80 0.10 8.70
C THR A 26 -3.66 -0.44 7.84
N ARG A 27 -2.80 -1.28 8.43
CA ARG A 27 -1.75 -2.01 7.69
C ARG A 27 -2.27 -3.30 7.04
N GLU A 28 -3.56 -3.59 7.22
CA GLU A 28 -4.26 -4.76 6.67
C GLU A 28 -4.47 -4.58 5.15
N LEU A 29 -3.82 -5.41 4.34
CA LEU A 29 -4.04 -5.54 2.90
C LEU A 29 -5.15 -6.57 2.62
N ILE A 30 -5.07 -7.75 3.21
CA ILE A 30 -6.12 -8.76 3.11
C ILE A 30 -7.20 -8.38 4.12
N ALA A 31 -8.42 -8.17 3.64
CA ALA A 31 -9.48 -7.62 4.45
C ALA A 31 -10.56 -8.65 4.75
N SER A 32 -10.69 -9.02 6.04
CA SER A 32 -11.74 -9.91 6.54
C SER A 32 -12.72 -9.17 7.44
N PRO A 33 -14.05 -9.40 7.34
CA PRO A 33 -14.74 -10.21 6.34
C PRO A 33 -14.97 -9.44 5.02
N ALA A 34 -14.75 -10.12 3.90
CA ALA A 34 -15.09 -9.64 2.57
C ALA A 34 -16.58 -9.89 2.23
N ILE A 35 -17.15 -9.03 1.39
CA ILE A 35 -18.47 -9.22 0.79
C ILE A 35 -18.29 -9.32 -0.73
N ALA A 36 -19.15 -10.10 -1.39
CA ALA A 36 -19.20 -10.16 -2.84
C ALA A 36 -19.80 -8.88 -3.43
N ALA A 37 -19.19 -8.38 -4.52
CA ALA A 37 -19.76 -7.35 -5.38
C ALA A 37 -20.09 -7.95 -6.75
N SER A 38 -21.11 -7.41 -7.40
CA SER A 38 -21.44 -7.77 -8.79
C SER A 38 -20.38 -7.27 -9.77
N ALA A 39 -20.31 -7.87 -10.95
CA ALA A 39 -19.35 -7.45 -11.98
C ALA A 39 -19.55 -5.98 -12.41
N SER A 40 -20.79 -5.48 -12.43
CA SER A 40 -21.11 -4.08 -12.77
C SER A 40 -20.62 -3.06 -11.73
N GLU A 41 -20.32 -3.50 -10.51
CA GLU A 41 -19.83 -2.63 -9.43
C GLU A 41 -18.29 -2.52 -9.42
N ILE A 42 -17.60 -3.25 -10.30
CA ILE A 42 -16.13 -3.28 -10.37
C ILE A 42 -15.70 -2.66 -11.70
N ALA A 43 -15.01 -1.52 -11.64
CA ALA A 43 -14.47 -0.84 -12.82
C ALA A 43 -13.30 -1.60 -13.45
N ALA A 44 -12.43 -2.15 -12.62
CA ALA A 44 -11.21 -2.83 -13.08
C ALA A 44 -10.70 -3.83 -12.06
N ARG A 45 -9.87 -4.75 -12.57
CA ARG A 45 -8.99 -5.59 -11.77
C ARG A 45 -7.56 -5.38 -12.24
N HIS A 46 -6.65 -5.16 -11.31
CA HIS A 46 -5.23 -4.95 -11.57
C HIS A 46 -4.42 -6.00 -10.84
N ARG A 47 -3.70 -6.83 -11.60
CA ARG A 47 -2.65 -7.69 -11.03
C ARG A 47 -1.39 -6.86 -10.86
N ILE A 48 -0.90 -6.76 -9.64
CA ILE A 48 0.35 -6.06 -9.30
C ILE A 48 1.38 -7.12 -8.96
N PHE A 49 2.45 -7.18 -9.74
CA PHE A 49 3.62 -8.01 -9.41
C PHE A 49 4.47 -7.29 -8.38
N VAL A 50 4.89 -8.00 -7.35
CA VAL A 50 5.59 -7.44 -6.20
C VAL A 50 6.94 -8.12 -6.04
N ALA A 51 7.99 -7.31 -5.96
CA ALA A 51 9.28 -7.72 -5.39
C ALA A 51 9.53 -6.88 -4.13
N THR A 52 9.94 -7.50 -3.03
CA THR A 52 10.05 -6.82 -1.74
C THR A 52 11.26 -7.28 -0.93
N THR A 53 11.90 -6.34 -0.23
CA THR A 53 12.93 -6.63 0.79
C THR A 53 12.35 -6.66 2.20
N ARG A 54 11.02 -6.62 2.32
CA ARG A 54 10.32 -6.71 3.61
C ARG A 54 10.27 -8.14 4.10
N ALA A 55 10.44 -8.32 5.41
CA ALA A 55 10.12 -9.55 6.11
C ALA A 55 8.61 -9.82 6.02
N GLU A 56 8.24 -11.10 5.96
CA GLU A 56 6.85 -11.51 6.12
C GLU A 56 6.29 -10.97 7.45
N ALA A 57 5.01 -10.62 7.46
CA ALA A 57 4.34 -10.20 8.68
C ALA A 57 3.84 -11.42 9.47
N ASP A 58 3.89 -11.34 10.81
CA ASP A 58 3.22 -12.31 11.67
C ASP A 58 1.69 -12.28 11.46
N ASP A 59 1.16 -11.08 11.16
CA ASP A 59 -0.23 -10.90 10.76
C ASP A 59 -0.42 -11.18 9.27
N ARG A 60 -1.17 -12.25 8.98
CA ARG A 60 -1.52 -12.64 7.61
C ARG A 60 -2.26 -11.55 6.85
N GLU A 61 -2.98 -10.67 7.55
CA GLU A 61 -3.69 -9.56 6.90
C GLU A 61 -2.73 -8.45 6.43
N GLU A 62 -1.56 -8.28 7.06
CA GLU A 62 -0.52 -7.32 6.67
C GLU A 62 0.38 -7.85 5.54
N VAL A 63 0.53 -9.18 5.43
CA VAL A 63 1.34 -9.89 4.41
C VAL A 63 2.85 -9.67 4.57
N PHE A 64 3.31 -8.42 4.45
CA PHE A 64 4.70 -8.02 4.66
C PHE A 64 4.78 -6.85 5.63
N SER A 65 5.71 -6.98 6.58
CA SER A 65 5.89 -6.00 7.65
C SER A 65 6.75 -4.79 7.22
N GLY A 66 7.00 -3.89 8.16
CA GLY A 66 8.03 -2.84 8.02
C GLY A 66 9.46 -3.35 8.18
N GLY A 67 9.65 -4.59 8.67
CA GLY A 67 10.97 -5.16 8.92
C GLY A 67 11.69 -5.56 7.64
N ARG A 68 13.03 -5.53 7.65
CA ARG A 68 13.90 -5.97 6.56
C ARG A 68 14.12 -7.48 6.61
N SER A 69 14.01 -8.12 5.45
CA SER A 69 14.44 -9.49 5.20
C SER A 69 15.87 -9.48 4.64
N PRO A 70 16.71 -10.49 4.96
CA PRO A 70 17.96 -10.70 4.23
C PRO A 70 17.72 -11.16 2.78
N ASP A 71 16.54 -11.73 2.49
CA ASP A 71 16.17 -12.29 1.19
C ASP A 71 15.12 -11.41 0.48
N LEU A 72 15.04 -11.54 -0.85
CA LEU A 72 13.95 -10.98 -1.63
C LEU A 72 12.74 -11.91 -1.58
N HIS A 73 11.56 -11.34 -1.36
CA HIS A 73 10.30 -12.05 -1.53
C HIS A 73 9.57 -11.56 -2.77
N PHE A 74 8.82 -12.46 -3.38
CA PHE A 74 8.05 -12.20 -4.59
C PHE A 74 6.59 -12.58 -4.37
N ALA A 75 5.68 -11.74 -4.85
CA ALA A 75 4.24 -11.99 -4.75
C ALA A 75 3.49 -11.35 -5.92
N HIS A 76 2.21 -11.67 -6.05
CA HIS A 76 1.25 -10.83 -6.76
C HIS A 76 0.10 -10.43 -5.84
N VAL A 77 -0.52 -9.29 -6.15
CA VAL A 77 -1.75 -8.84 -5.53
C VAL A 77 -2.76 -8.49 -6.62
N ASP A 78 -3.92 -9.14 -6.58
CA ASP A 78 -5.03 -8.84 -7.50
C ASP A 78 -5.98 -7.84 -6.82
N MET A 79 -5.92 -6.58 -7.25
CA MET A 79 -6.70 -5.50 -6.68
C MET A 79 -7.95 -5.22 -7.52
N THR A 80 -9.10 -5.06 -6.86
CA THR A 80 -10.32 -4.53 -7.49
C THR A 80 -10.42 -3.02 -7.28
N VAL A 81 -10.92 -2.32 -8.31
CA VAL A 81 -11.27 -0.89 -8.24
C VAL A 81 -12.79 -0.74 -8.37
N PRO A 82 -13.48 -0.04 -7.45
CA PRO A 82 -14.92 0.10 -7.49
C PRO A 82 -15.36 1.00 -8.66
N ALA A 83 -16.56 0.76 -9.19
CA ALA A 83 -17.16 1.57 -10.26
C ALA A 83 -17.37 3.04 -9.87
N ILE A 84 -17.44 3.33 -8.57
CA ILE A 84 -17.61 4.68 -8.03
C ILE A 84 -16.30 5.47 -7.89
N HIS A 85 -15.17 4.87 -8.25
CA HIS A 85 -13.85 5.45 -8.05
C HIS A 85 -13.69 6.83 -8.71
N LYS A 86 -12.98 7.73 -8.02
CA LYS A 86 -12.63 9.05 -8.54
C LYS A 86 -11.12 9.20 -8.67
N THR A 87 -10.66 9.68 -9.82
CA THR A 87 -9.24 9.89 -10.07
C THR A 87 -8.56 10.72 -8.99
N GLY A 88 -7.43 10.24 -8.50
CA GLY A 88 -6.67 10.84 -7.41
C GLY A 88 -7.08 10.38 -6.01
N GLU A 89 -8.24 9.74 -5.85
CA GLU A 89 -8.70 9.20 -4.57
C GLU A 89 -8.25 7.76 -4.34
N ILE A 90 -8.10 7.34 -3.09
CA ILE A 90 -7.97 5.92 -2.75
C ILE A 90 -9.10 5.61 -1.79
N GLU A 91 -10.12 4.90 -2.26
CA GLU A 91 -11.24 4.46 -1.45
C GLU A 91 -10.79 3.33 -0.51
N ARG A 92 -10.14 3.72 0.59
CA ARG A 92 -9.70 2.81 1.65
C ARG A 92 -10.81 2.63 2.68
N ARG A 93 -11.04 1.38 3.06
CA ARG A 93 -11.93 1.06 4.17
C ARG A 93 -11.30 1.49 5.50
N LYS A 94 -12.15 1.83 6.47
CA LYS A 94 -11.77 1.91 7.89
C LYS A 94 -11.81 0.50 8.51
N LYS A 95 -11.10 0.29 9.62
CA LYS A 95 -11.02 -1.02 10.31
C LYS A 95 -12.38 -1.64 10.65
N ASN A 96 -13.38 -0.81 10.98
CA ASN A 96 -14.74 -1.25 11.31
C ASN A 96 -15.66 -1.47 10.09
N GLN A 97 -15.15 -1.30 8.88
CA GLN A 97 -15.89 -1.51 7.63
C GLN A 97 -15.48 -2.84 7.00
N ARG A 98 -16.47 -3.52 6.41
CA ARG A 98 -16.26 -4.75 5.64
C ARG A 98 -15.53 -4.44 4.33
N ALA A 99 -14.80 -5.43 3.80
CA ALA A 99 -14.16 -5.31 2.50
C ALA A 99 -15.24 -5.46 1.40
N ASP A 100 -15.77 -4.32 0.95
CA ASP A 100 -16.80 -4.23 -0.08
C ASP A 100 -16.17 -3.68 -1.37
N PRO A 101 -15.93 -4.53 -2.39
CA PRO A 101 -15.33 -4.12 -3.66
C PRO A 101 -16.16 -3.11 -4.46
N ALA A 102 -17.45 -2.93 -4.12
CA ALA A 102 -18.28 -1.88 -4.72
C ALA A 102 -18.00 -0.49 -4.13
N LYS A 103 -17.35 -0.43 -2.95
CA LYS A 103 -17.08 0.82 -2.22
C LYS A 103 -15.59 1.13 -2.09
N PHE A 104 -14.75 0.12 -2.03
CA PHE A 104 -13.34 0.26 -1.69
C PHE A 104 -12.45 -0.46 -2.68
N PHE A 105 -11.18 -0.05 -2.70
CA PHE A 105 -10.13 -0.88 -3.26
C PHE A 105 -9.98 -2.10 -2.35
N VAL A 106 -9.94 -3.31 -2.93
CA VAL A 106 -9.86 -4.56 -2.18
C VAL A 106 -8.86 -5.50 -2.84
N ALA A 107 -7.98 -6.09 -2.04
CA ALA A 107 -7.14 -7.20 -2.47
C ALA A 107 -8.00 -8.47 -2.55
N ALA A 108 -8.37 -8.88 -3.77
CA ALA A 108 -9.17 -10.06 -4.03
C ALA A 108 -8.34 -11.36 -3.95
N ASP A 109 -7.04 -11.27 -4.26
CA ASP A 109 -6.09 -12.37 -4.11
C ASP A 109 -4.70 -11.82 -3.76
N VAL A 110 -3.97 -12.58 -2.95
CA VAL A 110 -2.56 -12.34 -2.61
C VAL A 110 -1.87 -13.70 -2.57
N ALA A 111 -0.83 -13.88 -3.38
CA ALA A 111 -0.04 -15.10 -3.35
C ALA A 111 1.46 -14.82 -3.53
N GLY A 112 2.28 -15.57 -2.80
CA GLY A 112 3.73 -15.57 -2.96
C GLY A 112 4.18 -16.48 -4.11
N TYR A 113 5.32 -16.15 -4.70
CA TYR A 113 6.06 -17.04 -5.58
C TYR A 113 7.16 -17.76 -4.78
N GLN A 114 7.43 -19.01 -5.15
CA GLN A 114 8.43 -19.83 -4.48
C GLN A 114 9.85 -19.26 -4.61
N ASP A 115 10.17 -18.71 -5.79
CA ASP A 115 11.50 -18.24 -6.16
C ASP A 115 11.45 -17.18 -7.26
N ASP A 116 12.63 -16.64 -7.60
CA ASP A 116 12.82 -15.62 -8.62
C ASP A 116 12.51 -16.13 -10.04
N GLU A 117 12.74 -17.42 -10.30
CA GLU A 117 12.46 -18.07 -11.58
C GLU A 117 10.95 -18.12 -11.84
N ALA A 118 10.17 -18.61 -10.87
CA ALA A 118 8.70 -18.67 -10.95
C ALA A 118 8.09 -17.26 -11.12
N PHE A 119 8.59 -16.29 -10.36
CA PHE A 119 8.18 -14.89 -10.48
C PHE A 119 8.52 -14.33 -11.86
N SER A 120 9.78 -14.42 -12.28
CA SER A 120 10.27 -13.83 -13.53
C SER A 120 9.64 -14.46 -14.75
N LYS A 121 9.36 -15.77 -14.73
CA LYS A 121 8.64 -16.47 -15.79
C LYS A 121 7.21 -15.92 -15.94
N THR A 122 6.50 -15.79 -14.82
CA THR A 122 5.12 -15.29 -14.82
C THR A 122 5.06 -13.83 -15.22
N LEU A 123 5.96 -13.00 -14.69
CA LEU A 123 6.07 -11.57 -15.03
C LEU A 123 6.37 -11.36 -16.52
N ARG A 124 7.32 -12.11 -17.10
CA ARG A 124 7.63 -12.00 -18.53
C ARG A 124 6.44 -12.39 -19.42
N ALA A 125 5.71 -13.43 -19.04
CA ALA A 125 4.51 -13.84 -19.76
C ALA A 125 3.42 -12.75 -19.71
N ASP A 126 3.22 -12.13 -18.54
CA ASP A 126 2.27 -11.05 -18.37
C ASP A 126 2.67 -9.79 -19.17
N ILE A 127 3.95 -9.41 -19.12
CA ILE A 127 4.49 -8.30 -19.93
C ILE A 127 4.26 -8.53 -21.41
N ALA A 128 4.53 -9.75 -21.91
CA ALA A 128 4.30 -10.08 -23.31
C ALA A 128 2.80 -9.98 -23.69
N ALA A 129 1.90 -10.44 -22.80
CA ALA A 129 0.46 -10.35 -23.01
C ALA A 129 -0.07 -8.90 -23.02
N HIS A 130 0.59 -7.99 -22.28
CA HIS A 130 0.18 -6.60 -22.11
C HIS A 130 1.01 -5.59 -22.94
N GLY A 131 1.45 -6.01 -24.13
CA GLY A 131 2.09 -5.11 -25.10
C GLY A 131 3.57 -4.81 -24.80
N GLY A 132 4.25 -5.69 -24.05
CA GLY A 132 5.70 -5.68 -23.90
C GLY A 132 6.25 -4.60 -22.97
N ARG A 133 5.43 -3.98 -22.13
CA ARG A 133 5.83 -2.86 -21.25
C ARG A 133 5.44 -3.11 -19.80
N ALA A 134 6.33 -2.75 -18.88
CA ALA A 134 6.09 -2.72 -17.45
C ALA A 134 6.18 -1.30 -16.90
N LEU A 135 5.32 -0.99 -15.93
CA LEU A 135 5.44 0.21 -15.10
C LEU A 135 5.97 -0.23 -13.75
N VAL A 136 7.16 0.22 -13.38
CA VAL A 136 7.76 -0.06 -12.08
C VAL A 136 7.52 1.13 -11.16
N PHE A 137 6.85 0.88 -10.04
CA PHE A 137 6.68 1.84 -8.96
C PHE A 137 7.51 1.43 -7.75
N ILE A 138 8.30 2.37 -7.26
CA ILE A 138 9.08 2.23 -6.02
C ILE A 138 8.49 3.24 -5.05
N HIS A 139 8.01 2.79 -3.90
CA HIS A 139 7.44 3.70 -2.92
C HIS A 139 8.51 4.54 -2.23
N GLY A 140 8.10 5.68 -1.67
CA GLY A 140 8.98 6.56 -0.90
C GLY A 140 9.17 6.11 0.56
N TYR A 141 9.78 6.99 1.35
CA TYR A 141 9.94 6.85 2.80
C TYR A 141 8.60 6.71 3.53
N ASN A 142 8.62 6.08 4.71
CA ASN A 142 7.48 5.96 5.63
C ASN A 142 6.20 5.40 4.96
N THR A 143 6.36 4.38 4.14
CA THR A 143 5.23 3.74 3.43
C THR A 143 5.09 2.30 3.89
N SER A 144 3.88 1.89 4.30
CA SER A 144 3.56 0.49 4.61
C SER A 144 3.38 -0.34 3.33
N PHE A 145 3.43 -1.67 3.44
CA PHE A 145 3.26 -2.56 2.30
C PHE A 145 1.92 -2.34 1.58
N ASP A 146 0.81 -2.36 2.33
CA ASP A 146 -0.51 -2.04 1.81
C ASP A 146 -0.52 -0.63 1.18
N GLY A 147 0.08 0.35 1.86
CA GLY A 147 0.35 1.72 1.39
C GLY A 147 0.76 1.77 -0.07
N ALA A 148 1.83 1.04 -0.36
CA ALA A 148 2.43 0.96 -1.67
C ALA A 148 1.54 0.23 -2.70
N VAL A 149 0.87 -0.85 -2.31
CA VAL A 149 -0.04 -1.62 -3.18
C VAL A 149 -1.24 -0.77 -3.60
N TYR A 150 -1.93 -0.12 -2.66
CA TYR A 150 -3.06 0.76 -2.97
C TYR A 150 -2.64 1.92 -3.88
N ARG A 151 -1.47 2.52 -3.65
CA ARG A 151 -0.96 3.60 -4.49
C ARG A 151 -0.61 3.11 -5.90
N MET A 152 0.03 1.95 -6.03
CA MET A 152 0.32 1.37 -7.35
C MET A 152 -0.97 1.07 -8.11
N THR A 153 -1.98 0.53 -7.43
CA THR A 153 -3.32 0.27 -8.01
C THR A 153 -3.92 1.55 -8.56
N GLN A 154 -3.90 2.63 -7.77
CA GLN A 154 -4.43 3.92 -8.17
C GLN A 154 -3.68 4.45 -9.40
N ILE A 155 -2.35 4.47 -9.37
CA ILE A 155 -1.53 4.96 -10.49
C ILE A 155 -1.86 4.18 -11.77
N ALA A 156 -1.89 2.85 -11.70
CA ALA A 156 -2.19 2.01 -12.86
C ALA A 156 -3.60 2.28 -13.41
N HIS A 157 -4.59 2.40 -12.52
CA HIS A 157 -5.98 2.67 -12.90
C HIS A 157 -6.16 4.08 -13.50
N ASP A 158 -5.72 5.11 -12.79
CA ASP A 158 -5.92 6.51 -13.15
C ASP A 158 -5.16 6.90 -14.41
N ALA A 159 -3.96 6.35 -14.61
CA ALA A 159 -3.21 6.53 -15.84
C ALA A 159 -3.78 5.72 -17.02
N LYS A 160 -4.80 4.89 -16.79
CA LYS A 160 -5.31 3.89 -17.76
C LYS A 160 -4.16 3.04 -18.32
N TYR A 161 -3.23 2.66 -17.46
CA TYR A 161 -2.04 1.95 -17.87
C TYR A 161 -2.42 0.53 -18.31
N SER A 162 -2.12 0.20 -19.56
CA SER A 162 -2.51 -1.06 -20.18
C SER A 162 -1.39 -2.12 -20.17
N GLY A 163 -0.22 -1.79 -19.62
CA GLY A 163 0.91 -2.71 -19.47
C GLY A 163 0.91 -3.38 -18.11
N THR A 164 2.00 -4.07 -17.76
CA THR A 164 2.12 -4.80 -16.48
C THR A 164 2.52 -3.89 -15.32
N PRO A 165 1.70 -3.77 -14.26
CA PRO A 165 2.06 -3.08 -13.01
C PRO A 165 3.07 -3.89 -12.19
N VAL A 166 4.20 -3.28 -11.83
CA VAL A 166 5.22 -3.87 -10.94
C VAL A 166 5.48 -2.92 -9.77
N LEU A 167 5.36 -3.43 -8.55
CA LEU A 167 5.71 -2.74 -7.32
C LEU A 167 7.02 -3.30 -6.76
N PHE A 168 7.99 -2.43 -6.53
CA PHE A 168 9.09 -2.74 -5.63
C PHE A 168 8.83 -2.11 -4.26
N SER A 169 8.76 -2.94 -3.22
CA SER A 169 8.47 -2.52 -1.86
C SER A 169 9.68 -2.74 -0.96
N TRP A 170 10.42 -1.69 -0.64
CA TRP A 170 11.58 -1.82 0.24
C TRP A 170 11.15 -1.71 1.71
N ALA A 171 11.94 -2.30 2.62
CA ALA A 171 11.67 -2.29 4.06
C ALA A 171 11.80 -0.88 4.69
N SER A 172 10.80 -0.04 4.43
CA SER A 172 10.57 1.20 5.16
C SER A 172 9.78 0.90 6.43
N GLY A 173 10.27 1.37 7.58
CA GLY A 173 9.68 1.11 8.89
C GLY A 173 8.26 1.66 9.07
N GLY A 174 7.82 2.55 8.16
CA GLY A 174 6.49 3.14 8.22
C GLY A 174 6.28 4.00 9.48
N LYS A 175 7.38 4.59 10.01
CA LYS A 175 7.39 5.63 11.07
C LYS A 175 8.53 6.64 10.83
N THR A 176 8.30 7.90 11.21
CA THR A 176 9.23 9.03 11.06
C THR A 176 10.52 8.97 11.89
N VAL A 177 10.58 8.14 12.94
CA VAL A 177 11.79 7.99 13.79
C VAL A 177 12.81 7.01 13.22
N ASP A 178 12.48 6.31 12.14
CA ASP A 178 13.30 5.26 11.54
C ASP A 178 14.15 5.78 10.36
N TYR A 179 14.43 7.09 10.29
CA TYR A 179 15.18 7.68 9.17
C TYR A 179 16.54 7.01 8.91
N VAL A 180 17.26 6.62 9.96
CA VAL A 180 18.54 5.88 9.84
C VAL A 180 18.32 4.46 9.32
N TYR A 181 17.26 3.78 9.79
CA TYR A 181 16.89 2.45 9.33
C TYR A 181 16.51 2.48 7.85
N ASP A 182 15.72 3.48 7.46
CA ASP A 182 15.24 3.63 6.09
C ASP A 182 16.35 4.05 5.12
N ASN A 183 17.32 4.87 5.54
CA ASN A 183 18.52 5.16 4.75
C ASN A 183 19.35 3.88 4.50
N ASN A 184 19.53 3.06 5.53
CA ASN A 184 20.28 1.80 5.43
C ASN A 184 19.50 0.69 4.69
N SER A 185 18.20 0.84 4.52
CA SER A 185 17.36 -0.06 3.71
C SER A 185 17.29 0.37 2.24
N ALA A 186 17.57 1.65 1.93
CA ALA A 186 17.60 2.21 0.58
C ALA A 186 19.00 2.17 -0.07
N THR A 187 20.04 1.77 0.67
CA THR A 187 21.43 1.57 0.21
C THR A 187 21.87 0.12 0.38
#